data_AF-A0A1F6BDX6-F1
#
_entry.id   AF-A0A1F6BDX6-F1
#
_cell.length_a   1.000
_cell.length_b   1.000
_cell.length_c   1.000
_cell.angle_alpha   90.00
_cell.angle_beta   90.00
_cell.angle_gamma   90.00
#
_symmetry.space_group_name_H-M   'P 1'
#
loop_
_entity.id
_entity.type
_entity.pdbx_description
1 polymer ?
#
loop_
_entity_poly.entity_id
_entity_poly.type
_entity_poly.pdbx_seq_one_letter_code
_entity_poly.pdbx_strand_id
1 'polypeptide(L)'
;MLIEMIVVIGVVVILTTGIIAGTSMSLSRTQGNQIRSSALQYAQEGIELTRQKRDAGWTAFVNDQGTTESTLGIYTRSISLTLENTGLADERMLVDVVVSWGDATQTENNVELKTTLTQWK
;
A
#
# COMPACT_ATOMS: atom_id res chain seq x y z
N MET A 1 44.08 -21.42 32.04
CA MET A 1 42.93 -22.34 31.87
C MET A 1 41.59 -21.71 32.30
N LEU A 2 41.41 -21.21 33.54
CA LEU A 2 40.11 -20.60 33.93
C LEU A 2 39.81 -19.24 33.26
N ILE A 3 40.80 -18.36 33.10
CA ILE A 3 40.64 -17.04 32.46
C ILE A 3 40.20 -17.16 30.99
N GLU A 4 40.76 -18.14 30.28
CA GLU A 4 40.50 -18.40 28.87
C GLU A 4 39.06 -18.87 28.65
N MET A 5 38.55 -19.75 29.52
CA MET A 5 37.16 -20.17 29.48
C MET A 5 36.19 -19.02 29.70
N ILE A 6 36.50 -18.08 30.60
CA ILE A 6 35.66 -16.90 30.85
C ILE A 6 35.65 -16.00 29.62
N VAL A 7 36.80 -15.79 28.98
CA VAL A 7 36.90 -14.98 27.75
C VAL A 7 36.11 -15.63 26.61
N VAL A 8 36.24 -16.95 26.41
CA VAL A 8 35.52 -17.68 25.36
C VAL A 8 34.01 -17.60 25.58
N ILE A 9 33.53 -17.83 26.81
CA ILE A 9 32.09 -17.74 27.11
C ILE A 9 31.58 -16.32 26.88
N GLY A 10 32.33 -15.29 27.30
CA GLY A 10 31.97 -13.89 27.07
C GLY A 10 31.84 -13.55 25.58
N VAL A 11 32.78 -14.00 24.75
CA VAL A 11 32.74 -13.78 23.30
C VAL A 11 31.57 -14.52 22.66
N VAL A 12 31.30 -15.77 23.05
CA VAL A 12 30.19 -16.56 22.51
C VAL A 12 28.84 -15.89 22.79
N VAL A 13 28.62 -15.39 24.02
CA VAL A 13 27.36 -14.71 24.40
C VAL A 13 27.13 -13.44 23.59
N ILE A 14 28.19 -12.66 23.35
CA ILE A 14 28.10 -11.43 22.54
C ILE A 14 27.76 -11.78 21.08
N LEU A 15 28.43 -12.80 20.51
CA LEU A 15 28.19 -13.22 19.13
C LEU A 15 26.78 -13.78 18.93
N THR A 16 26.29 -14.63 19.82
CA THR A 16 24.93 -15.20 19.71
C THR A 16 23.86 -14.12 19.80
N THR A 17 24.05 -13.15 20.71
CA THR A 17 23.11 -12.02 20.86
C THR A 17 23.07 -11.13 19.62
N GLY A 18 24.24 -10.85 19.03
CA GLY A 18 24.34 -10.08 17.79
C GLY A 18 23.59 -10.74 16.62
N ILE A 19 23.67 -12.06 16.48
CA ILE A 19 22.98 -12.81 15.41
C ILE A 19 21.46 -12.79 15.61
N ILE A 20 20.98 -12.99 16.84
CA ILE A 20 19.54 -12.97 17.16
C ILE A 20 18.94 -11.58 16.92
N ALA A 21 19.65 -10.53 17.32
CA ALA A 21 19.23 -9.15 17.06
C ALA A 21 19.20 -8.85 15.55
N GLY A 22 20.24 -9.26 14.82
CA GLY A 22 20.31 -9.08 13.36
C GLY A 22 19.18 -9.78 12.62
N THR A 23 18.92 -11.05 12.94
CA THR A 23 17.84 -11.84 12.33
C THR A 23 16.46 -11.25 12.63
N SER A 24 16.20 -10.83 13.88
CA SER A 24 14.95 -10.18 14.26
C SER A 24 14.70 -8.89 13.48
N MET A 25 15.73 -8.07 13.25
CA MET A 25 15.63 -6.86 12.41
C MET A 25 15.35 -7.18 10.94
N SER A 26 15.85 -8.29 10.41
CA SER A 26 15.53 -8.73 9.05
C SER A 26 14.08 -9.20 8.91
N LEU A 27 13.56 -9.91 9.91
CA LEU A 27 12.17 -10.40 9.88
C LEU A 27 11.14 -9.27 9.90
N SER A 28 11.34 -8.25 10.75
CA SER A 28 10.42 -7.11 10.84
C SER A 28 10.39 -6.30 9.54
N ARG A 29 11.55 -6.11 8.89
CA ARG A 29 11.63 -5.45 7.57
C ARG A 29 10.90 -6.22 6.48
N THR A 30 11.01 -7.56 6.46
CA THR A 30 10.30 -8.39 5.49
C THR A 30 8.78 -8.31 5.65
N GLN A 31 8.27 -8.32 6.89
CA GLN A 31 6.83 -8.18 7.14
C GLN A 31 6.30 -6.82 6.66
N GLY A 32 7.00 -5.72 6.92
CA GLY A 32 6.61 -4.39 6.43
C GLY A 32 6.56 -4.32 4.90
N ASN A 33 7.53 -4.94 4.21
CA ASN A 33 7.54 -4.99 2.75
C ASN A 33 6.37 -5.82 2.18
N GLN A 34 6.01 -6.93 2.82
CA GLN A 34 4.88 -7.77 2.41
C GLN A 34 3.54 -7.02 2.55
N ILE A 35 3.35 -6.29 3.65
CA ILE A 35 2.15 -5.47 3.87
C ILE A 35 2.03 -4.40 2.79
N ARG A 36 3.12 -3.67 2.52
CA ARG A 36 3.14 -2.65 1.46
C ARG A 36 2.89 -3.24 0.06
N SER A 37 3.45 -4.41 -0.23
CA SER A 37 3.22 -5.11 -1.50
C SER A 37 1.74 -5.48 -1.68
N SER A 38 1.09 -5.92 -0.60
CA SER A 38 -0.35 -6.25 -0.62
C SER A 38 -1.20 -4.99 -0.78
N ALA A 39 -0.84 -3.89 -0.09
CA ALA A 39 -1.51 -2.60 -0.25
C ALA A 39 -1.43 -2.09 -1.70
N LEU A 40 -0.26 -2.23 -2.35
CA LEU A 40 -0.09 -1.87 -3.76
C LEU A 40 -0.98 -2.73 -4.67
N GLN A 41 -1.09 -4.03 -4.40
CA GLN A 41 -2.00 -4.90 -5.13
C GLN A 41 -3.46 -4.43 -4.99
N TYR A 42 -3.93 -4.13 -3.79
CA TYR A 42 -5.29 -3.62 -3.57
C TYR A 42 -5.54 -2.26 -4.23
N ALA A 43 -4.51 -1.41 -4.31
CA ALA A 43 -4.57 -0.15 -5.03
C ALA A 43 -4.70 -0.38 -6.54
N GLN A 44 -3.91 -1.30 -7.11
CA GLN A 44 -4.00 -1.70 -8.52
C GLN A 44 -5.36 -2.30 -8.86
N GLU A 45 -5.89 -3.17 -8.01
CA GLU A 45 -7.24 -3.72 -8.13
C GLU A 45 -8.30 -2.59 -8.11
N GLY A 46 -8.12 -1.58 -7.25
CA GLY A 46 -8.99 -0.40 -7.21
C GLY A 46 -9.00 0.35 -8.55
N ILE A 47 -7.82 0.57 -9.14
CA ILE A 47 -7.72 1.18 -10.47
C ILE A 47 -8.42 0.31 -11.52
N GLU A 48 -8.25 -1.00 -11.47
CA GLU A 48 -8.88 -1.90 -12.42
C GLU A 48 -10.41 -1.92 -12.30
N LEU A 49 -10.95 -1.85 -11.09
CA LEU A 49 -12.39 -1.69 -10.85
C LEU A 49 -12.93 -0.40 -11.50
N THR A 50 -12.18 0.70 -11.42
CA THR A 50 -12.59 1.97 -12.07
C THR A 50 -12.53 1.87 -13.60
N ARG A 51 -11.56 1.13 -14.17
CA ARG A 51 -11.53 0.85 -15.61
C ARG A 51 -12.72 0.00 -16.05
N GLN A 52 -13.07 -1.04 -15.30
CA GLN A 52 -14.25 -1.84 -15.59
C GLN A 52 -15.53 -1.01 -15.55
N LYS A 53 -15.68 -0.11 -14.57
CA LYS A 53 -16.82 0.83 -14.51
C LYS A 53 -16.85 1.76 -15.72
N ARG A 54 -15.70 2.32 -16.11
CA ARG A 54 -15.57 3.14 -17.32
C ARG A 54 -15.98 2.36 -18.57
N ASP A 55 -15.51 1.13 -18.71
CA ASP A 55 -15.75 0.27 -19.87
C ASP A 55 -17.19 -0.22 -19.95
N ALA A 56 -17.88 -0.35 -18.81
CA ALA A 56 -19.32 -0.62 -18.75
C ALA A 56 -20.17 0.56 -19.24
N GLY A 57 -19.70 1.80 -19.09
CA GLY A 57 -20.37 2.98 -19.65
C GLY A 57 -19.82 4.30 -19.13
N TRP A 58 -19.37 5.16 -20.05
CA TRP A 58 -18.77 6.46 -19.72
C TRP A 58 -19.70 7.37 -18.91
N THR A 59 -20.94 7.55 -19.34
CA THR A 59 -21.89 8.44 -18.65
C THR A 59 -22.19 7.99 -17.22
N ALA A 60 -22.36 6.69 -16.99
CA ALA A 60 -22.58 6.14 -15.66
C ALA A 60 -21.34 6.32 -14.78
N PHE A 61 -20.15 6.09 -15.33
CA PHE A 61 -18.88 6.29 -14.65
C PHE A 61 -18.64 7.77 -14.27
N VAL A 62 -18.96 8.71 -15.16
CA VAL A 62 -18.86 10.14 -14.90
C VAL A 62 -19.83 10.61 -13.81
N ASN A 63 -20.97 9.94 -13.64
CA ASN A 63 -21.93 10.24 -12.58
C ASN A 63 -21.55 9.63 -11.22
N ASP A 64 -20.63 8.67 -11.17
CA ASP A 64 -20.19 7.96 -9.95
C ASP A 64 -19.09 8.74 -9.19
N GLN A 65 -19.15 10.07 -9.22
CA GLN A 65 -18.14 10.92 -8.58
C GLN A 65 -18.18 10.81 -7.06
N GLY A 66 -17.06 11.15 -6.44
CA GLY A 66 -16.90 11.14 -4.99
C GLY A 66 -15.95 10.04 -4.54
N THR A 67 -16.00 9.75 -3.26
CA THR A 67 -15.07 8.83 -2.60
C THR A 67 -15.81 7.60 -2.10
N THR A 68 -15.35 6.43 -2.51
CA THR A 68 -15.83 5.13 -2.01
C THR A 68 -14.76 4.48 -1.16
N GLU A 69 -15.12 4.12 0.07
CA GLU A 69 -14.22 3.40 0.98
C GLU A 69 -14.58 1.92 1.09
N SER A 70 -13.57 1.09 1.32
CA SER A 70 -13.73 -0.36 1.51
C SER A 70 -12.69 -0.88 2.48
N THR A 71 -13.12 -1.64 3.48
CA THR A 71 -12.24 -2.30 4.44
C THR A 71 -11.88 -3.71 3.95
N LEU A 72 -10.58 -4.01 3.88
CA LEU A 72 -10.02 -5.26 3.40
C LEU A 72 -9.08 -5.85 4.46
N GLY A 73 -9.66 -6.30 5.58
CA GLY A 73 -8.87 -6.75 6.73
C GLY A 73 -8.22 -5.58 7.46
N ILE A 74 -6.88 -5.52 7.49
CA ILE A 74 -6.13 -4.42 8.13
C ILE A 74 -6.00 -3.17 7.24
N TYR A 75 -6.44 -3.26 5.98
CA TYR A 75 -6.33 -2.19 5.00
C TYR A 75 -7.66 -1.46 4.84
N THR A 76 -7.59 -0.15 4.65
CA THR A 76 -8.70 0.69 4.20
C THR A 76 -8.35 1.21 2.81
N ARG A 77 -9.14 0.87 1.80
CA ARG A 77 -9.00 1.39 0.45
C ARG A 77 -10.03 2.49 0.23
N SER A 78 -9.57 3.63 -0.27
CA SER A 78 -10.37 4.77 -0.69
C SER A 78 -10.16 5.01 -2.18
N ILE A 79 -11.25 5.08 -2.95
CA ILE A 79 -11.25 5.38 -4.38
C ILE A 79 -11.99 6.69 -4.58
N SER A 80 -11.28 7.73 -5.00
CA SER A 80 -11.84 9.05 -5.30
C SER A 80 -11.90 9.27 -6.81
N LEU A 81 -13.10 9.60 -7.29
CA LEU A 81 -13.39 9.90 -8.69
C LEU A 81 -13.74 11.39 -8.81
N THR A 82 -12.93 12.14 -9.55
CA THR A 82 -13.11 13.58 -9.77
C THR A 82 -13.13 13.88 -11.26
N LEU A 83 -14.23 14.44 -11.76
CA LEU A 83 -14.33 14.85 -13.15
C LEU A 83 -13.54 16.15 -13.37
N GLU A 84 -12.58 16.08 -14.29
CA GLU A 84 -11.85 17.23 -14.80
C GLU A 84 -12.50 17.65 -16.13
N ASN A 85 -13.29 18.74 -16.09
CA ASN A 85 -14.01 19.22 -17.26
C ASN A 85 -13.20 20.32 -17.97
N THR A 86 -12.41 19.95 -18.97
CA THR A 86 -11.66 20.89 -19.82
C THR A 86 -12.45 21.38 -21.06
N GLY A 87 -13.76 21.13 -21.11
CA GLY A 87 -14.64 21.48 -22.23
C GLY A 87 -15.21 20.24 -22.92
N LEU A 88 -16.33 20.43 -23.62
CA LEU A 88 -17.25 19.41 -24.18
C LEU A 88 -16.62 18.32 -25.08
N ALA A 89 -15.32 18.38 -25.39
CA ALA A 89 -14.63 17.45 -26.29
C ALA A 89 -13.57 16.56 -25.62
N ASP A 90 -13.17 16.87 -24.38
CA ASP A 90 -12.07 16.19 -23.68
C ASP A 90 -12.41 15.99 -22.18
N GLU A 91 -13.52 15.31 -21.90
CA GLU A 91 -13.85 14.90 -20.53
C GLU A 91 -12.83 13.89 -20.00
N ARG A 92 -12.27 14.18 -18.82
CA ARG A 92 -11.31 13.31 -18.16
C ARG A 92 -11.76 13.04 -16.73
N MET A 93 -11.61 11.80 -16.28
CA MET A 93 -11.85 11.42 -14.89
C MET A 93 -10.50 11.21 -14.21
N LEU A 94 -10.23 12.00 -13.18
CA LEU A 94 -9.14 11.75 -12.25
C LEU A 94 -9.57 10.67 -11.27
N VAL A 95 -8.78 9.62 -11.19
CA VAL A 95 -8.99 8.50 -10.29
C VAL A 95 -7.82 8.48 -9.32
N ASP A 96 -8.12 8.59 -8.04
CA ASP A 96 -7.17 8.48 -6.95
C ASP A 96 -7.51 7.27 -6.10
N VAL A 97 -6.58 6.34 -5.94
CA VAL A 97 -6.76 5.14 -5.11
C VAL A 97 -5.73 5.15 -4.01
N VAL A 98 -6.21 5.34 -2.79
CA VAL A 98 -5.39 5.34 -1.57
C VAL A 98 -5.70 4.08 -0.77
N VAL A 99 -4.67 3.32 -0.41
CA VAL A 99 -4.79 2.19 0.52
C VAL A 99 -3.99 2.51 1.76
N SER A 100 -4.65 2.65 2.90
CA SER A 100 -4.03 2.90 4.20
C SER A 100 -4.10 1.69 5.12
N TRP A 101 -3.14 1.58 6.04
CA TRP A 101 -3.17 0.60 7.12
C TRP A 101 -2.53 1.19 8.37
N GLY A 102 -3.00 0.71 9.53
CA GLY A 102 -2.40 1.05 10.81
C GLY A 102 -1.19 0.16 11.11
N ASP A 103 -0.11 0.77 11.61
CA ASP A 103 0.96 0.05 12.30
C ASP A 103 0.82 0.24 13.82
N ALA A 104 1.44 -0.64 14.62
CA ALA A 104 1.46 -0.58 16.09
C ALA A 104 2.00 0.76 16.64
N THR A 105 2.67 1.54 15.80
CA THR A 105 3.24 2.86 16.07
C THR A 105 2.29 4.03 15.78
N GLN A 106 1.03 3.78 15.38
CA GLN A 106 0.04 4.80 14.97
C GLN A 106 0.49 5.70 13.81
N THR A 107 1.57 5.36 13.12
CA THR A 107 1.94 6.05 11.88
C THR A 107 1.04 5.50 10.78
N GLU A 108 0.18 6.37 10.23
CA GLU A 108 -0.68 6.00 9.11
C GLU A 108 0.19 5.78 7.88
N ASN A 109 0.32 4.51 7.47
CA ASN A 109 1.04 4.16 6.27
C ASN A 109 0.03 4.08 5.12
N ASN A 110 0.40 4.58 3.95
CA ASN A 110 -0.45 4.50 2.78
C ASN A 110 0.34 4.22 1.49
N VAL A 111 -0.41 3.75 0.49
CA VAL A 111 0.01 3.69 -0.91
C VAL A 111 -1.05 4.42 -1.72
N GLU A 112 -0.62 5.35 -2.56
CA GLU A 112 -1.48 6.15 -3.42
C GLU A 112 -1.15 5.87 -4.89
N LEU A 113 -2.19 5.59 -5.69
CA LEU A 113 -2.10 5.45 -7.13
C LEU A 113 -3.09 6.40 -7.80
N LYS A 114 -2.56 7.32 -8.61
CA LYS A 114 -3.37 8.25 -9.40
C LYS A 114 -3.33 7.83 -10.88
N THR A 115 -4.47 7.87 -11.54
CA THR A 115 -4.57 7.73 -12.99
C THR A 115 -5.64 8.65 -13.54
N THR A 116 -5.52 8.98 -14.82
CA THR A 116 -6.58 9.68 -15.56
C THR A 116 -7.21 8.71 -16.54
N LEU A 117 -8.54 8.68 -16.58
CA LEU A 117 -9.31 7.89 -17.54
C LEU A 117 -10.07 8.84 -18.47
N THR A 118 -10.19 8.45 -19.74
CA THR A 118 -10.92 9.21 -20.78
C THR A 118 -11.93 8.31 -21.47
N GLN A 119 -12.91 8.90 -22.14
CA GLN A 119 -13.81 8.16 -23.02
C GLN A 119 -13.01 7.56 -24.19
N TRP A 120 -13.35 6.32 -24.56
CA TRP A 120 -12.89 5.74 -25.82
C TRP A 120 -13.51 6.53 -26.99
N LYS A 121 -12.68 7.03 -27.89
CA LYS A 121 -13.14 7.67 -29.14
C LYS A 121 -13.42 6.63 -30.21
#